data_AF-A0A3C1UP24-F1
#
_entry.id   AF-A0A3C1UP24-F1
#
_cell.length_a   1.000
_cell.length_b   1.000
_cell.length_c   1.000
_cell.angle_alpha   90.00
_cell.angle_beta   90.00
_cell.angle_gamma   90.00
#
_symmetry.space_group_name_H-M   'P 1'
#
loop_
_entity.id
_entity.type
_entity.pdbx_description
1 polymer ?
#
loop_
_entity_poly.entity_id
_entity_poly.type
_entity_poly.pdbx_seq_one_letter_code
_entity_poly.pdbx_strand_id
1 'polypeptide(L)'
;YNRYGLLNKNPNMIYIWFIKPFLGGPTYYYLKSGPDMDTVSSRLQLSLFWIPLVSLFAVYESLDLLLIYWLIPLIWSFPIYQYWSEIEEHHNTRSGARSNLSRFDNFFKHNEGYHWIHHRYPSIPFYKLKEAHQHLAPEGTDISKSFLQSFQQMRQPQEPSWRGHPAFKPGPLKDPHS
;
A
#
# COMPACT_ATOMS: atom_id res chain seq x y z
N TYR A 1 -8.17 -4.15 8.62
CA TYR A 1 -9.21 -4.48 7.61
C TYR A 1 -10.63 -4.07 7.96
N ASN A 2 -11.05 -4.09 9.24
CA ASN A 2 -12.36 -3.54 9.66
C ASN A 2 -12.63 -2.12 9.14
N ARG A 3 -11.65 -1.22 9.28
CA ARG A 3 -11.74 0.17 8.77
C ARG A 3 -12.08 0.27 7.28
N TYR A 4 -11.70 -0.72 6.49
CA TYR A 4 -11.96 -0.74 5.05
C TYR A 4 -13.34 -1.32 4.71
N GLY A 5 -14.00 -1.99 5.65
CA GLY A 5 -15.26 -2.71 5.43
C GLY A 5 -15.07 -4.12 4.87
N LEU A 6 -13.83 -4.61 4.82
CA LEU A 6 -13.45 -5.90 4.23
C LEU A 6 -13.84 -7.11 5.09
N LEU A 7 -14.02 -6.92 6.41
CA LEU A 7 -14.44 -7.99 7.33
C LEU A 7 -15.94 -7.93 7.65
N ASN A 8 -16.71 -7.08 6.96
CA ASN A 8 -18.15 -7.05 7.11
C ASN A 8 -18.75 -8.38 6.65
N LYS A 9 -19.90 -8.79 7.20
CA LYS A 9 -20.58 -10.05 6.84
C LYS A 9 -20.77 -10.22 5.32
N ASN A 10 -21.09 -9.12 4.63
CA ASN A 10 -21.24 -9.06 3.17
C ASN A 10 -20.50 -7.81 2.64
N PRO A 11 -19.18 -7.89 2.38
CA PRO A 11 -18.41 -6.75 1.93
C PRO A 11 -18.75 -6.43 0.47
N ASN A 12 -19.14 -5.18 0.18
CA ASN A 12 -19.31 -4.74 -1.20
C ASN A 12 -17.94 -4.46 -1.82
N MET A 13 -17.33 -5.50 -2.39
CA MET A 13 -15.99 -5.43 -2.95
C MET A 13 -15.87 -4.45 -4.11
N ILE A 14 -16.92 -4.25 -4.92
CA ILE A 14 -16.89 -3.26 -6.01
C ILE A 14 -16.79 -1.85 -5.42
N TYR A 15 -17.62 -1.53 -4.44
CA TYR A 15 -17.56 -0.23 -3.76
C TYR A 15 -16.21 -0.01 -3.09
N ILE A 16 -15.74 -0.99 -2.31
CA ILE A 16 -14.47 -0.91 -1.58
C ILE A 16 -13.30 -0.72 -2.55
N TRP A 17 -13.28 -1.45 -3.66
CA TRP A 17 -12.14 -1.47 -4.57
C TRP A 17 -12.12 -0.32 -5.58
N PHE A 18 -13.27 0.02 -6.17
CA PHE A 18 -13.33 0.97 -7.29
C PHE A 18 -13.90 2.34 -6.94
N ILE A 19 -14.73 2.46 -5.90
CA ILE A 19 -15.45 3.71 -5.60
C ILE A 19 -14.84 4.40 -4.39
N LYS A 20 -14.76 3.70 -3.27
CA LYS A 20 -14.28 4.21 -1.98
C LYS A 20 -12.93 4.91 -2.04
N PRO A 21 -11.92 4.48 -2.85
CA PRO A 21 -10.65 5.16 -2.88
C PRO A 21 -10.77 6.64 -3.30
N PHE A 22 -11.66 6.93 -4.24
CA PHE A 22 -11.85 8.26 -4.80
C PHE A 22 -12.82 9.15 -4.01
N LEU A 23 -13.40 8.64 -2.91
CA LEU A 23 -14.29 9.42 -2.03
C LEU A 23 -13.53 10.05 -0.83
N GLY A 24 -12.19 10.08 -0.88
CA GLY A 24 -11.36 10.64 0.20
C GLY A 24 -11.23 9.74 1.44
N GLY A 25 -11.79 8.53 1.42
CA GLY A 25 -11.66 7.57 2.52
C GLY A 25 -10.20 7.23 2.84
N PRO A 26 -9.38 6.79 1.87
CA PRO A 26 -7.96 6.55 2.08
C PRO A 26 -7.20 7.79 2.57
N THR A 27 -7.49 8.96 1.99
CA THR A 27 -6.90 10.24 2.40
C THR A 27 -7.15 10.53 3.87
N TYR A 28 -8.39 10.40 4.33
CA TYR A 28 -8.74 10.60 5.73
C TYR A 28 -7.93 9.67 6.65
N TYR A 29 -7.82 8.38 6.29
CA TYR A 29 -7.02 7.45 7.10
C TYR A 29 -5.54 7.81 7.07
N TYR A 30 -4.98 8.13 5.91
CA TYR A 30 -3.59 8.52 5.75
C TYR A 30 -3.26 9.76 6.57
N LEU A 31 -4.09 10.80 6.53
CA LEU A 31 -3.85 12.02 7.32
C LEU A 31 -4.00 11.78 8.82
N LYS A 32 -4.92 10.89 9.22
CA LYS A 32 -5.12 10.55 10.64
C LYS A 32 -3.99 9.69 11.21
N SER A 33 -3.38 8.80 10.42
CA SER A 33 -2.37 7.84 10.89
C SER A 33 -0.96 8.04 10.33
N GLY A 34 -0.77 8.97 9.40
CA GLY A 34 0.44 9.09 8.57
C GLY A 34 1.51 9.99 9.16
N PRO A 35 1.25 11.30 9.38
CA PRO A 35 2.25 12.18 9.93
C PRO A 35 2.39 11.92 11.42
N ASP A 36 3.54 11.39 11.85
CA ASP A 36 3.92 11.35 13.26
C ASP A 36 4.13 12.80 13.72
N MET A 37 3.09 13.39 14.28
CA MET A 37 3.11 14.74 14.86
C MET A 37 3.21 14.68 16.38
N ASP A 38 3.55 13.51 16.93
CA ASP A 38 3.49 13.27 18.36
C ASP A 38 4.72 13.87 19.06
N THR A 39 5.82 14.05 18.32
CA THR A 39 7.05 14.65 18.84
C THR A 39 7.31 16.05 18.30
N VAL A 40 7.95 16.89 19.13
CA VAL A 40 8.41 18.23 18.71
C VAL A 40 9.41 18.14 17.56
N SER A 41 10.26 17.12 17.56
CA SER A 41 11.25 16.88 16.49
C SER A 41 10.55 16.69 15.14
N SER A 42 9.53 15.84 15.08
CA SER A 42 8.79 15.58 13.85
C SER A 42 8.08 16.83 13.33
N ARG A 43 7.45 17.62 14.22
CA ARG A 43 6.83 18.90 13.86
C ARG A 43 7.84 19.91 13.31
N LEU A 44 9.02 19.97 13.92
CA LEU A 44 10.10 20.84 13.48
C LEU A 44 10.62 20.40 12.11
N GLN A 45 10.86 19.11 11.89
CA GLN A 45 11.28 18.56 10.59
C GLN A 45 10.26 18.90 9.49
N LEU A 46 8.97 18.70 9.74
CA LEU A 46 7.92 19.05 8.79
C LEU A 46 7.87 20.56 8.52
N SER A 47 8.00 21.39 9.55
CA SER A 47 8.00 22.85 9.39
C SER A 47 9.22 23.33 8.61
N LEU A 48 10.40 22.81 8.91
CA LEU A 48 11.66 23.13 8.21
C LEU A 48 11.65 22.66 6.76
N PHE A 49 10.87 21.63 6.43
CA PHE A 49 10.66 21.21 5.06
C PHE A 49 9.65 22.10 4.32
N TRP A 50 8.45 22.28 4.90
CA TRP A 50 7.34 22.93 4.20
C TRP A 50 7.46 24.46 4.13
N ILE A 51 7.95 25.13 5.18
CA ILE A 51 8.02 26.60 5.20
C ILE A 51 8.93 27.13 4.08
N PRO A 52 10.19 26.66 3.91
CA PRO A 52 11.02 27.12 2.81
C PRO A 52 10.45 26.76 1.44
N LEU A 53 9.88 25.56 1.29
CA LEU A 53 9.28 25.10 0.04
C LEU A 53 8.11 26.01 -0.38
N VAL A 54 7.14 26.24 0.51
CA VAL A 54 5.99 27.12 0.25
C VAL A 54 6.45 28.55 -0.02
N SER A 55 7.41 29.06 0.76
CA SER A 55 7.96 30.41 0.58
C SER A 55 8.61 30.57 -0.79
N LEU A 56 9.37 29.56 -1.25
CA LEU A 56 9.99 29.56 -2.57
C LEU A 56 8.92 29.64 -3.66
N PHE A 57 7.91 28.77 -3.64
CA PHE A 57 6.83 28.79 -4.63
C PHE A 57 6.00 30.09 -4.60
N ALA A 58 5.82 30.69 -3.42
CA ALA A 58 5.13 31.97 -3.27
C ALA A 58 5.93 33.13 -3.91
N VAL A 59 7.25 33.18 -3.69
CA VAL A 59 8.12 34.22 -4.27
C VAL A 59 8.14 34.17 -5.80
N TYR A 60 8.04 32.98 -6.38
CA TYR A 60 7.98 32.77 -7.84
C TYR A 60 6.55 32.70 -8.39
N GLU A 61 5.53 33.08 -7.61
CA GLU A 61 4.11 33.10 -8.01
C GLU A 61 3.62 31.76 -8.63
N SER A 62 4.19 30.65 -8.17
CA SER A 62 4.00 29.30 -8.75
C SER A 62 3.29 28.34 -7.78
N LEU A 63 2.42 28.87 -6.92
CA LEU A 63 1.70 28.06 -5.91
C LEU A 63 0.77 27.02 -6.53
N ASP A 64 0.32 27.23 -7.76
CA ASP A 64 -0.42 26.27 -8.56
C ASP A 64 0.41 25.01 -8.83
N LEU A 65 1.71 25.15 -9.16
CA LEU A 65 2.62 24.02 -9.34
C LEU A 65 2.84 23.25 -8.03
N LEU A 66 2.94 23.96 -6.90
CA LEU A 66 2.99 23.32 -5.58
C LEU A 66 1.71 22.51 -5.31
N LEU A 67 0.55 23.07 -5.63
CA LEU A 67 -0.73 22.37 -5.46
C LEU A 67 -0.80 21.11 -6.35
N ILE A 68 -0.50 21.25 -7.64
CA ILE A 68 -0.67 20.19 -8.64
C ILE A 68 0.35 19.06 -8.48
N TYR A 69 1.61 19.38 -8.18
CA TYR A 69 2.69 18.39 -8.18
C TYR A 69 3.09 17.91 -6.78
N TRP A 70 2.68 18.60 -5.72
CA TRP A 70 2.96 18.15 -4.35
C TRP A 70 1.70 17.79 -3.59
N LEU A 71 0.80 18.75 -3.39
CA LEU A 71 -0.34 18.54 -2.50
C LEU A 71 -1.32 17.52 -3.06
N ILE A 72 -1.74 17.63 -4.32
CA ILE A 72 -2.67 16.67 -4.94
C ILE A 72 -2.08 15.25 -4.92
N PRO A 73 -0.83 14.99 -5.37
CA PRO A 73 -0.22 13.66 -5.26
C PRO A 73 -0.16 13.16 -3.82
N LEU A 74 0.20 14.01 -2.85
CA LEU A 74 0.36 13.62 -1.45
C LEU A 74 -0.96 13.28 -0.75
N ILE A 75 -2.02 14.06 -0.99
CA ILE A 75 -3.29 13.89 -0.28
C ILE A 75 -4.31 13.04 -1.06
N TRP A 76 -4.15 12.88 -2.37
CA TRP A 76 -5.12 12.16 -3.20
C TRP A 76 -4.54 10.90 -3.81
N SER A 77 -3.57 11.03 -4.73
CA SER A 77 -3.05 9.91 -5.49
C SER A 77 -2.33 8.90 -4.59
N PHE A 78 -1.43 9.37 -3.72
CA PHE A 78 -0.62 8.52 -2.87
C PHE A 78 -1.45 7.68 -1.89
N PRO A 79 -2.41 8.24 -1.12
CA PRO A 79 -3.27 7.45 -0.24
C PRO A 79 -4.12 6.42 -0.99
N ILE A 80 -4.57 6.72 -2.21
CA ILE A 80 -5.30 5.78 -3.06
C ILE A 80 -4.40 4.59 -3.46
N TYR A 81 -3.17 4.85 -3.91
CA TYR A 81 -2.22 3.79 -4.25
C TYR A 81 -1.85 2.94 -3.03
N GLN A 82 -1.60 3.56 -1.87
CA GLN A 82 -1.30 2.83 -0.63
C GLN A 82 -2.47 1.96 -0.21
N TYR A 83 -3.70 2.46 -0.35
CA TYR A 83 -4.92 1.71 -0.07
C TYR A 83 -5.05 0.48 -0.97
N TRP A 84 -4.82 0.63 -2.27
CA TRP A 84 -4.84 -0.51 -3.18
C TRP A 84 -3.71 -1.50 -2.87
N SER A 85 -2.45 -1.07 -2.72
CA SER A 85 -1.34 -1.97 -2.41
C SER A 85 -1.62 -2.79 -1.15
N GLU A 86 -1.96 -2.12 -0.04
CA GLU A 86 -2.24 -2.80 1.24
C GLU A 86 -3.31 -3.90 1.09
N ILE A 87 -4.40 -3.60 0.39
CA ILE A 87 -5.48 -4.57 0.20
C ILE A 87 -5.08 -5.64 -0.82
N GLU A 88 -4.50 -5.25 -1.95
CA GLU A 88 -4.04 -6.15 -3.02
C GLU A 88 -3.07 -7.20 -2.50
N GLU A 89 -2.15 -6.78 -1.64
CA GLU A 89 -1.00 -7.56 -1.25
C GLU A 89 -1.27 -8.44 -0.04
N HIS A 90 -2.21 -8.06 0.83
CA HIS A 90 -2.37 -8.74 2.12
C HIS A 90 -3.79 -9.24 2.39
N HIS A 91 -4.80 -8.74 1.65
CA HIS A 91 -6.16 -9.20 1.87
C HIS A 91 -6.42 -10.56 1.22
N ASN A 92 -7.08 -11.43 1.96
CA ASN A 92 -7.53 -12.76 1.53
C ASN A 92 -6.39 -13.60 0.93
N THR A 93 -5.22 -13.60 1.57
CA THR A 93 -4.04 -14.38 1.16
C THR A 93 -3.85 -15.60 2.04
N ARG A 94 -3.44 -16.73 1.46
CA ARG A 94 -3.14 -17.97 2.19
C ARG A 94 -1.73 -17.98 2.78
N SER A 95 -0.79 -17.37 2.08
CA SER A 95 0.64 -17.30 2.39
C SER A 95 1.03 -16.05 3.18
N GLY A 96 0.07 -15.18 3.50
CA GLY A 96 0.25 -13.92 4.25
C GLY A 96 0.58 -12.69 3.39
N ALA A 97 1.03 -12.91 2.15
CA ALA A 97 1.27 -11.86 1.17
C ALA A 97 1.09 -12.40 -0.26
N ARG A 98 0.56 -11.58 -1.16
CA ARG A 98 0.36 -11.87 -2.59
C ARG A 98 1.43 -11.19 -3.41
N SER A 99 2.04 -11.93 -4.35
CA SER A 99 2.93 -11.35 -5.35
C SER A 99 2.16 -11.04 -6.63
N ASN A 100 2.08 -9.77 -7.02
CA ASN A 100 1.59 -9.36 -8.33
C ASN A 100 2.75 -9.37 -9.34
N LEU A 101 2.73 -10.34 -10.26
CA LEU A 101 3.75 -10.57 -11.29
C LEU A 101 3.47 -9.81 -12.60
N SER A 102 2.56 -8.84 -12.60
CA SER A 102 2.32 -7.93 -13.73
C SER A 102 3.62 -7.22 -14.11
N ARG A 103 4.07 -7.40 -15.35
CA ARG A 103 5.31 -6.77 -15.84
C ARG A 103 5.20 -5.25 -15.84
N PHE A 104 4.00 -4.74 -16.16
CA PHE A 104 3.72 -3.31 -16.17
C PHE A 104 3.82 -2.75 -14.76
N ASP A 105 3.13 -3.36 -13.79
CA ASP A 105 3.15 -2.88 -12.40
C ASP A 105 4.55 -2.95 -11.80
N ASN A 106 5.27 -4.05 -12.03
CA ASN A 106 6.64 -4.21 -11.53
C ASN A 106 7.65 -3.26 -12.19
N PHE A 107 7.40 -2.79 -13.41
CA PHE A 107 8.25 -1.76 -14.02
C PHE A 107 8.11 -0.43 -13.28
N PHE A 108 6.89 0.04 -13.05
CA PHE A 108 6.65 1.33 -12.38
C PHE A 108 6.92 1.29 -10.87
N LYS A 109 6.65 0.14 -10.23
CA LYS A 109 6.86 -0.07 -8.79
C LYS A 109 8.22 -0.68 -8.45
N HIS A 110 9.18 -0.68 -9.37
CA HIS A 110 10.53 -1.20 -9.11
C HIS A 110 10.53 -2.61 -8.51
N ASN A 111 9.82 -3.57 -9.12
CA ASN A 111 9.69 -4.95 -8.65
C ASN A 111 9.08 -5.14 -7.24
N GLU A 112 8.41 -4.13 -6.66
CA GLU A 112 7.68 -4.27 -5.39
C GLU A 112 6.61 -5.38 -5.45
N GLY A 113 6.03 -5.61 -6.63
CA GLY A 113 5.01 -6.64 -6.85
C GLY A 113 5.47 -8.06 -6.51
N TYR A 114 6.77 -8.31 -6.40
CA TYR A 114 7.34 -9.52 -5.77
C TYR A 114 7.21 -9.46 -4.23
N HIS A 115 6.02 -9.14 -3.74
CA HIS A 115 5.80 -8.71 -2.36
C HIS A 115 6.02 -9.81 -1.33
N TRP A 116 5.62 -11.04 -1.65
CA TRP A 116 5.83 -12.15 -0.72
C TRP A 116 7.31 -12.36 -0.41
N ILE A 117 8.16 -12.33 -1.44
CA ILE A 117 9.61 -12.51 -1.26
C ILE A 117 10.24 -11.27 -0.61
N HIS A 118 9.70 -10.07 -0.87
CA HIS A 118 10.12 -8.84 -0.20
C HIS A 118 9.88 -8.90 1.31
N HIS A 119 8.69 -9.32 1.76
CA HIS A 119 8.41 -9.54 3.19
C HIS A 119 9.28 -10.63 3.79
N ARG A 120 9.57 -11.69 3.02
CA ARG A 120 10.35 -12.84 3.50
C ARG A 120 11.83 -12.52 3.67
N TYR A 121 12.39 -11.75 2.74
CA TYR A 121 13.81 -11.40 2.67
C TYR A 121 13.97 -9.91 2.31
N PRO A 122 13.64 -8.99 3.23
CA PRO A 122 13.64 -7.55 2.95
C PRO A 122 15.03 -6.97 2.64
N SER A 123 16.09 -7.72 2.93
CA SER A 123 17.47 -7.34 2.57
C SER A 123 17.81 -7.58 1.09
N ILE A 124 16.99 -8.33 0.35
CA ILE A 124 17.20 -8.53 -1.09
C ILE A 124 16.82 -7.23 -1.82
N PRO A 125 17.74 -6.62 -2.59
CA PRO A 125 17.43 -5.39 -3.29
C PRO A 125 16.42 -5.64 -4.42
N PHE A 126 15.64 -4.61 -4.73
CA PHE A 126 14.47 -4.71 -5.61
C PHE A 126 14.78 -5.34 -6.99
N TYR A 127 15.94 -5.05 -7.56
CA TYR A 127 16.35 -5.56 -8.87
C TYR A 127 16.64 -7.07 -8.88
N LYS A 128 16.85 -7.70 -7.71
CA LYS A 128 17.01 -9.15 -7.54
C LYS A 128 15.73 -9.86 -7.07
N LEU A 129 14.65 -9.15 -6.75
CA LEU A 129 13.44 -9.79 -6.23
C LEU A 129 12.80 -10.77 -7.21
N LYS A 130 12.87 -10.50 -8.51
CA LYS A 130 12.40 -11.43 -9.55
C LYS A 130 13.16 -12.75 -9.50
N GLU A 131 14.49 -12.70 -9.47
CA GLU A 131 15.35 -13.88 -9.39
C GLU A 131 15.13 -14.62 -8.08
N ALA A 132 15.06 -13.90 -6.96
CA ALA A 132 14.78 -14.49 -5.65
C ALA A 132 13.42 -15.19 -5.61
N HIS A 133 12.37 -14.58 -6.18
CA HIS A 133 11.05 -15.20 -6.28
C HIS A 133 11.09 -16.50 -7.08
N GLN A 134 11.83 -16.54 -8.21
CA GLN A 134 11.94 -17.73 -9.03
C GLN A 134 12.60 -18.92 -8.31
N HIS A 135 13.53 -18.66 -7.39
CA HIS A 135 14.29 -19.71 -6.72
C HIS A 135 13.78 -20.06 -5.31
N LEU A 136 13.11 -19.12 -4.64
CA LEU A 136 12.80 -19.22 -3.21
C LEU A 136 11.28 -19.19 -2.92
N ALA A 137 10.44 -18.75 -3.86
CA ALA A 137 9.00 -18.72 -3.62
C ALA A 137 8.44 -20.16 -3.70
N PRO A 138 7.74 -20.64 -2.66
CA PRO A 138 7.10 -21.94 -2.68
C PRO A 138 5.90 -21.97 -3.65
N GLU A 139 5.51 -23.17 -4.09
CA GLU A 139 4.32 -23.35 -4.96
C GLU A 139 3.01 -22.81 -4.33
N GLY A 140 2.95 -22.72 -3.01
CA GLY A 140 1.79 -22.21 -2.26
C GLY A 140 1.68 -20.67 -2.17
N THR A 141 2.60 -19.92 -2.77
CA THR A 141 2.56 -18.44 -2.75
C THR A 141 1.34 -17.91 -3.51
N ASP A 142 0.63 -16.96 -2.92
CA ASP A 142 -0.47 -16.27 -3.61
C ASP A 142 0.11 -15.41 -4.74
N ILE A 143 -0.32 -15.68 -5.97
CA ILE A 143 0.17 -14.97 -7.17
C ILE A 143 -0.99 -14.35 -7.92
N SER A 144 -0.87 -13.07 -8.27
CA SER A 144 -1.69 -12.42 -9.30
C SER A 144 -0.79 -11.92 -10.43
N LYS A 145 -1.40 -11.60 -11.57
CA LYS A 145 -0.73 -11.09 -12.78
C LYS A 145 -1.32 -9.78 -13.27
N SER A 146 -2.32 -9.25 -12.55
CA SER A 146 -2.98 -7.98 -12.85
C SER A 146 -3.86 -7.52 -11.68
N PHE A 147 -4.13 -6.22 -11.65
CA PHE A 147 -5.08 -5.58 -10.75
C PHE A 147 -6.46 -6.29 -10.70
N LEU A 148 -7.00 -6.67 -11.86
CA LEU A 148 -8.30 -7.35 -11.93
C LEU A 148 -8.24 -8.79 -11.41
N GLN A 149 -7.12 -9.50 -11.62
CA GLN A 149 -6.95 -10.83 -11.05
C GLN A 149 -6.85 -10.77 -9.53
N SER A 150 -6.11 -9.79 -8.98
CA SER A 150 -6.07 -9.55 -7.53
C SER A 150 -7.49 -9.30 -6.99
N PHE A 151 -8.28 -8.45 -7.64
CA PHE A 151 -9.69 -8.21 -7.28
C PHE A 151 -10.54 -9.49 -7.31
N GLN A 152 -10.40 -10.33 -8.33
CA GLN A 152 -11.12 -11.59 -8.43
C GLN A 152 -10.76 -12.55 -7.29
N GLN A 153 -9.46 -12.68 -6.97
CA GLN A 153 -8.99 -13.54 -5.88
C GLN A 153 -9.51 -13.06 -4.51
N MET A 154 -9.51 -11.75 -4.26
CA MET A 154 -10.00 -11.18 -3.00
C MET A 154 -11.51 -11.35 -2.78
N ARG A 155 -12.27 -11.61 -3.85
CA ARG A 155 -13.71 -11.88 -3.77
C ARG A 155 -14.05 -13.33 -3.47
N GLN A 156 -13.09 -14.24 -3.60
CA GLN A 156 -13.31 -15.65 -3.33
C GLN A 156 -13.41 -15.90 -1.82
N PRO A 157 -14.09 -16.97 -1.38
CA PRO A 157 -14.05 -17.40 0.01
C PRO A 157 -12.60 -17.54 0.50
N GLN A 158 -12.37 -17.18 1.76
CA GLN A 158 -11.04 -17.31 2.35
C GLN A 158 -10.66 -18.78 2.47
N GLU A 159 -9.62 -19.16 1.75
CA GLU A 159 -8.99 -20.47 1.87
C GLU A 159 -8.19 -20.56 3.19
N PRO A 160 -8.07 -21.76 3.80
CA PRO A 160 -7.22 -21.96 4.97
C PRO A 160 -5.79 -21.48 4.74
N SER A 161 -5.18 -20.97 5.81
CA SER A 161 -3.77 -20.56 5.78
C SER A 161 -2.89 -21.72 5.32
N TRP A 162 -1.91 -21.41 4.50
CA TRP A 162 -1.01 -22.41 3.96
C TRP A 162 -0.10 -22.94 5.08
N ARG A 163 -0.03 -24.29 5.23
CA ARG A 163 0.74 -24.93 6.32
C ARG A 163 2.25 -24.99 6.07
N GLY A 164 2.70 -24.80 4.83
CA GLY A 164 4.11 -24.99 4.46
C GLY A 164 5.05 -23.87 4.93
N HIS A 165 4.52 -22.67 5.20
CA HIS A 165 5.17 -21.63 5.99
C HIS A 165 4.07 -20.83 6.71
N PRO A 166 4.29 -20.48 8.00
CA PRO A 166 3.31 -19.66 8.72
C PRO A 166 3.08 -18.35 7.95
N ALA A 167 1.80 -18.01 7.75
CA ALA A 167 1.44 -16.71 7.18
C ALA A 167 2.18 -15.62 7.96
N PHE A 168 2.80 -14.68 7.24
CA PHE A 168 3.27 -13.46 7.87
C PHE A 168 2.09 -12.84 8.60
N LYS A 169 2.13 -12.81 9.94
CA LYS A 169 1.28 -11.90 10.67
C LYS A 169 1.74 -10.53 10.18
N PRO A 170 0.88 -9.72 9.52
CA PRO A 170 1.26 -8.35 9.25
C PRO A 170 1.74 -7.78 10.59
N GLY A 171 2.93 -7.20 10.61
CA GLY A 171 3.37 -6.42 11.76
C GLY A 171 2.21 -5.49 12.14
N PRO A 172 1.98 -5.22 13.43
CA PRO A 172 0.82 -4.44 13.84
C PRO A 172 0.80 -3.17 12.98
N LEU A 173 -0.20 -3.05 12.09
CA LEU A 173 -0.62 -1.75 11.64
C LEU A 173 -0.89 -1.04 12.95
N LYS A 174 -0.03 -0.09 13.36
CA LYS A 174 -0.22 0.68 14.57
C LYS A 174 -1.67 1.12 14.55
N ASP A 175 -2.48 0.50 15.39
CA ASP A 175 -3.82 0.97 15.61
C ASP A 175 -3.57 2.20 16.47
N PRO A 176 -3.95 3.42 16.05
CA PRO A 176 -3.82 4.59 16.92
C PRO A 176 -4.67 4.46 18.21
N HIS A 177 -5.37 3.33 18.38
CA HIS A 177 -6.14 2.95 19.55
C HIS A 177 -5.60 1.72 20.33
N SER A 178 -4.37 1.25 20.05
CA SER A 178 -3.67 0.25 20.89
C SER A 178 -2.57 0.87 21.73
#